data_AF-A0A920CU66-F1
#
_entry.id   AF-A0A920CU66-F1
#
_cell.length_a   1.000
_cell.length_b   1.000
_cell.length_c   1.000
_cell.angle_alpha   90.00
_cell.angle_beta   90.00
_cell.angle_gamma   90.00
#
_symmetry.space_group_name_H-M   'P 1'
#
loop_
_entity.id
_entity.type
_entity.pdbx_description
1 polymer ?
#
loop_
_entity_poly.entity_id
_entity_poly.type
_entity_poly.pdbx_seq_one_letter_code
_entity_poly.pdbx_strand_id
1 'polypeptide(L)' 'MELRKKELLELVEKIMQADGSEQEIDEMIDVLERNVPHPQVSDLIFWNEKELTPEEIIEEAMNYKPIIIPPLL' A
#
# COMPACT_ATOMS: atom_id res chain seq x y z
N MET A 1 -2.46 -15.68 -1.73
CA MET A 1 -3.86 -15.55 -1.26
C MET A 1 -4.19 -14.08 -1.40
N GLU A 2 -5.32 -13.75 -2.02
CA GLU A 2 -5.76 -12.36 -2.17
C GLU A 2 -6.57 -11.99 -0.92
N LEU A 3 -6.14 -10.95 -0.20
CA LEU A 3 -6.87 -10.43 0.96
C LEU A 3 -8.13 -9.69 0.52
N ARG A 4 -9.15 -9.69 1.37
CA ARG A 4 -10.35 -8.87 1.14
C ARG A 4 -10.00 -7.40 1.38
N LYS A 5 -10.66 -6.50 0.65
CA LYS A 5 -10.48 -5.04 0.80
C LYS A 5 -10.52 -4.56 2.26
N LYS A 6 -11.39 -5.16 3.08
CA LYS A 6 -11.50 -4.83 4.52
C LYS A 6 -10.24 -5.20 5.31
N GLU A 7 -9.61 -6.35 5.01
CA GLU A 7 -8.39 -6.80 5.70
C GLU A 7 -7.21 -5.91 5.32
N LEU A 8 -7.14 -5.46 4.07
CA LEU A 8 -6.14 -4.49 3.63
C LEU A 8 -6.34 -3.11 4.27
N LEU A 9 -7.59 -2.68 4.45
CA LEU A 9 -7.92 -1.43 5.12
C LEU A 9 -7.46 -1.45 6.58
N GLU A 10 -7.81 -2.52 7.32
CA GLU A 10 -7.37 -2.71 8.71
C GLU A 10 -5.83 -2.76 8.82
N LEU A 11 -5.15 -3.34 7.82
CA LEU A 11 -3.69 -3.39 7.77
C LEU A 11 -3.07 -2.00 7.62
N VAL A 12 -3.59 -1.19 6.68
CA VAL A 12 -3.14 0.19 6.47
C VAL A 12 -3.39 1.05 7.72
N GLU A 13 -4.55 0.91 8.36
CA GLU A 13 -4.86 1.60 9.63
C GLU A 13 -3.82 1.31 10.72
N LYS A 14 -3.45 0.03 10.91
CA LYS A 14 -2.44 -0.36 11.89
C LYS A 14 -1.06 0.19 11.58
N ILE A 15 -0.64 0.14 10.32
CA ILE A 15 0.66 0.70 9.88
C ILE A 15 0.69 2.21 10.17
N MET A 16 -0.36 2.95 9.79
CA MET A 16 -0.44 4.40 10.00
C MET A 16 -0.46 4.79 11.49
N GLN A 17 -1.02 3.94 12.35
CA GLN A 17 -1.06 4.15 13.80
C GLN A 17 0.20 3.66 14.53
N ALA A 18 1.15 3.04 13.79
CA ALA A 18 2.28 2.31 14.37
C ALA A 18 1.85 1.28 15.43
N ASP A 19 0.75 0.58 15.17
CA ASP A 19 0.19 -0.46 16.06
C ASP A 19 0.96 -1.77 15.91
N GLY A 20 2.10 -1.85 16.59
CA GLY A 20 2.98 -3.02 16.61
C GLY A 20 4.43 -2.66 16.90
N SER A 21 5.28 -3.67 17.02
CA SER A 21 6.74 -3.52 16.96
C SER A 21 7.20 -3.17 15.55
N GLU A 22 8.43 -2.65 15.42
CA GLU A 22 9.06 -2.37 14.12
C GLU A 22 9.02 -3.59 13.18
N GLN A 23 9.35 -4.78 13.70
CA GLN A 23 9.29 -6.01 12.94
C GLN A 23 7.86 -6.36 12.50
N GLU A 24 6.86 -6.20 13.37
CA GLU A 24 5.46 -6.46 13.01
C GLU A 24 4.98 -5.46 11.95
N ILE A 25 5.39 -4.19 12.02
CA ILE A 25 5.07 -3.18 11.02
C ILE A 25 5.72 -3.52 9.68
N ASP A 26 6.99 -3.93 9.66
CA ASP A 26 7.67 -4.40 8.46
C ASP A 26 6.93 -5.58 7.83
N GLU A 27 6.52 -6.56 8.63
CA GLU A 27 5.72 -7.72 8.17
C GLU A 27 4.35 -7.29 7.61
N MET A 28 3.70 -6.29 8.22
CA MET A 28 2.45 -5.72 7.72
C MET A 28 2.63 -5.03 6.36
N ILE A 29 3.69 -4.24 6.19
CA ILE A 29 4.04 -3.59 4.91
C ILE A 29 4.28 -4.65 3.83
N ASP A 30 5.05 -5.67 4.16
CA ASP A 30 5.36 -6.82 3.30
C ASP A 30 4.10 -7.54 2.80
N VAL A 31 3.09 -7.68 3.68
CA VAL A 31 1.79 -8.27 3.33
C VAL A 31 1.00 -7.33 2.42
N LEU A 32 0.98 -6.03 2.72
CA LEU A 32 0.27 -5.03 1.93
C LEU A 32 0.80 -4.99 0.48
N GLU A 33 2.12 -4.88 0.32
CA GLU A 33 2.80 -4.82 -0.99
C GLU A 33 2.51 -6.05 -1.87
N ARG A 34 2.42 -7.24 -1.27
CA ARG A 34 2.12 -8.48 -2.01
C ARG A 34 0.66 -8.61 -2.44
N ASN A 35 -0.24 -7.80 -1.90
CA ASN A 35 -1.69 -7.91 -2.11
C ASN A 35 -2.31 -6.77 -2.92
N VAL A 36 -1.52 -5.78 -3.37
CA VAL A 36 -1.99 -4.67 -4.21
C VAL A 36 -1.16 -4.58 -5.50
N PRO A 37 -1.74 -4.09 -6.61
CA PRO A 37 -1.00 -3.92 -7.86
C PRO A 37 -0.02 -2.75 -7.85
N HIS A 38 -0.14 -1.81 -6.91
CA HIS A 38 0.75 -0.66 -6.80
C HIS A 38 2.16 -1.08 -6.33
N PRO A 39 3.22 -0.78 -7.09
CA PRO A 39 4.56 -1.33 -6.85
C PRO A 39 5.27 -0.72 -5.63
N GLN A 40 4.80 0.42 -5.13
CA GLN A 40 5.37 1.15 -3.99
C GLN A 40 4.26 1.68 -3.08
N VAL A 41 3.34 0.81 -2.62
CA VAL A 41 2.19 1.26 -1.80
C VAL A 41 2.63 1.87 -0.46
N SER A 42 3.77 1.45 0.09
CA SER A 42 4.38 2.04 1.28
C SER A 42 4.71 3.53 1.09
N ASP A 43 5.07 3.97 -0.12
CA ASP A 43 5.29 5.39 -0.42
C ASP A 43 4.01 6.22 -0.27
N LEU A 44 2.84 5.64 -0.55
CA LEU A 44 1.55 6.32 -0.34
C LEU A 44 1.30 6.62 1.16
N ILE A 45 1.91 5.85 2.06
CA ILE A 45 1.79 6.00 3.51
C ILE A 45 2.84 6.98 4.05
N PHE A 46 4.10 6.82 3.66
CA PHE A 46 5.23 7.49 4.32
C PHE A 46 5.77 8.71 3.57
N TRP A 47 5.60 8.75 2.25
CA TRP A 47 6.31 9.69 1.37
C TRP A 47 5.41 10.45 0.41
N ASN A 48 4.08 10.33 0.57
CA ASN A 48 3.14 11.02 -0.30
C ASN A 48 3.08 12.52 0.01
N GLU A 49 2.92 13.34 -1.03
CA GLU A 49 2.82 14.81 -0.86
C GLU A 49 1.56 15.22 -0.08
N LYS A 50 0.53 14.38 -0.08
CA LYS A 50 -0.72 14.59 0.64
C LYS A 50 -0.90 13.50 1.68
N GLU A 51 -1.42 13.87 2.85
CA GLU A 51 -1.95 12.88 3.78
C GLU A 51 -3.18 12.24 3.17
N LEU A 52 -3.13 10.93 2.95
CA LEU A 52 -4.24 10.13 2.44
C LEU A 52 -4.91 9.38 3.58
N THR A 53 -6.22 9.17 3.49
CA THR A 53 -6.90 8.24 4.40
C THR A 53 -6.56 6.79 4.04
N PRO A 54 -6.74 5.83 4.96
CA PRO A 54 -6.59 4.40 4.65
C PRO A 54 -7.40 3.95 3.43
N GLU A 55 -8.62 4.47 3.26
CA GLU A 55 -9.47 4.14 2.11
C GLU A 55 -8.90 4.68 0.81
N GLU A 56 -8.38 5.91 0.80
CA GLU A 56 -7.77 6.53 -0.37
C GLU A 56 -6.49 5.80 -0.78
N ILE A 57 -5.68 5.36 0.19
CA ILE A 57 -4.48 4.55 -0.05
C ILE A 57 -4.86 3.24 -0.73
N ILE A 58 -5.87 2.52 -0.22
CA ILE A 58 -6.32 1.27 -0.84
C ILE A 58 -6.94 1.51 -2.22
N GLU A 59 -7.67 2.60 -2.40
CA GLU A 59 -8.24 2.95 -3.70
C GLU A 59 -7.15 3.23 -4.75
N GLU A 60 -6.17 4.07 -4.44
CA GLU A 60 -5.03 4.35 -5.31
C GLU A 60 -4.22 3.07 -5.58
N ALA A 61 -3.93 2.31 -4.52
CA ALA A 61 -3.12 1.10 -4.61
C ALA A 61 -3.76 0.03 -5.50
N MET A 62 -5.09 -0.15 -5.41
CA MET A 62 -5.84 -1.14 -6.19
C MET A 62 -6.11 -0.69 -7.64
N ASN A 63 -6.15 0.61 -7.90
CA ASN A 63 -6.39 1.16 -9.23
C ASN A 63 -5.11 1.47 -10.02
N TYR A 64 -3.93 1.24 -9.42
CA TYR A 64 -2.65 1.50 -10.08
C TYR A 64 -2.54 0.81 -11.44
N LYS A 65 -2.12 1.58 -12.44
CA LYS A 65 -1.84 1.09 -13.79
C LYS A 65 -0.40 1.46 -14.15
N PRO A 66 0.46 0.46 -14.43
CA PRO A 66 1.83 0.73 -14.85
C PRO A 66 1.87 1.64 -16.08
N ILE A 67 2.77 2.62 -16.07
CA ILE A 67 3.07 3.42 -17.27
C ILE A 67 3.96 2.56 -18.16
N ILE A 68 3.45 2.17 -19.32
CA ILE A 68 4.21 1.42 -20.31
C ILE A 68 4.96 2.42 -21.21
N ILE A 69 6.27 2.50 -21.05
CA ILE A 69 7.12 3.28 -21.97
C ILE A 69 7.38 2.46 -23.25
N PRO A 70 7.26 3.07 -24.45
CA PRO A 70 7.63 2.39 -25.68
C PRO A 70 9.15 2.15 -25.75
N PRO A 71 9.62 1.07 -26.39
CA PRO A 71 11.05 0.81 -26.52
C PRO A 71 11.75 1.94 -27.28
N LEU A 72 12.92 2.35 -26.77
CA LEU A 72 13.78 3.33 -27.46
C LEU A 72 14.28 2.71 -28.77
N LEU A 73 14.03 3.39 -29.89
CA LEU A 73 14.48 2.99 -31.23
C LEU A 73 16.00 3.15 -31.40
#